data_AF-A0A956P0D4-F1
#
_entry.id   AF-A0A956P0D4-F1
#
_cell.length_a   1.000
_cell.length_b   1.000
_cell.length_c   1.000
_cell.angle_alpha   90.00
_cell.angle_beta   90.00
_cell.angle_gamma   90.00
#
_symmetry.space_group_name_H-M   'P 1'
#
loop_
_entity.id
_entity.type
_entity.pdbx_description
1 polymer ?
#
loop_
_entity_poly.entity_id
_entity_poly.type
_entity_poly.pdbx_seq_one_letter_code
_entity_poly.pdbx_strand_id
1 'polypeptide(L)' 'VGEVAVVVVIAAAHRGEAFTACRWVIDEVKRRVPIWKHESYADGSSAWVDPTAP' A
#
# COMPACT_ATOMS: atom_id res chain seq x y z
N VAL A 1 11.21 -0.58 11.54
CA VAL A 1 10.93 -1.53 10.44
C VAL A 1 10.07 -2.66 10.99
N GLY A 2 9.07 -3.16 10.24
CA GLY A 2 8.29 -4.35 10.62
C GLY A 2 6.83 -4.08 11.04
N GLU A 3 6.43 -2.82 11.17
CA GLU A 3 5.05 -2.45 11.47
C GLU A 3 4.16 -2.45 10.22
N VAL A 4 2.87 -2.73 10.40
CA VAL A 4 1.89 -2.73 9.31
C VAL A 4 1.63 -1.30 8.86
N ALA A 5 1.92 -1.00 7.59
CA ALA A 5 1.72 0.31 7.01
C ALA A 5 0.29 0.56 6.50
N VAL A 6 -0.39 -0.47 5.99
CA VAL A 6 -1.75 -0.39 5.43
C VAL A 6 -2.49 -1.70 5.71
N VAL A 7 -3.77 -1.60 6.09
CA VAL A 7 -4.68 -2.73 6.27
C VAL A 7 -5.89 -2.54 5.34
N VAL A 8 -6.29 -3.61 4.65
CA VAL A 8 -7.52 -3.68 3.86
C VAL A 8 -8.34 -4.87 4.36
N VAL A 9 -9.62 -4.65 4.67
CA VAL A 9 -10.54 -5.69 5.16
C VAL A 9 -11.78 -5.69 4.28
N ILE A 10 -12.16 -6.87 3.76
CA ILE A 10 -13.30 -7.04 2.86
C ILE A 10 -14.18 -8.18 3.38
N ALA A 11 -15.49 -7.98 3.32
CA ALA A 11 -16.49 -9.01 3.51
C ALA A 11 -17.32 -9.17 2.22
N ALA A 12 -17.54 -10.40 1.79
CA ALA A 12 -18.36 -10.74 0.62
C ALA A 12 -19.05 -12.10 0.84
N ALA A 13 -20.14 -12.37 0.11
CA ALA A 13 -20.90 -13.62 0.24
C ALA A 13 -20.07 -14.85 -0.15
N HIS A 14 -19.15 -14.69 -1.10
CA HIS A 14 -18.25 -15.74 -1.56
C HIS A 14 -16.80 -15.25 -1.54
N ARG A 15 -15.89 -16.17 -1.20
CA ARG A 15 -14.45 -15.85 -1.07
C ARG A 15 -13.82 -15.25 -2.33
N GLY A 16 -14.29 -15.64 -3.52
CA GLY A 16 -13.75 -15.15 -4.79
C GLY A 16 -13.90 -13.64 -4.96
N GLU A 17 -15.06 -13.11 -4.59
CA GLU A 17 -15.34 -11.66 -4.62
C GLU A 17 -14.48 -10.93 -3.59
N ALA A 18 -14.35 -11.47 -2.38
CA ALA A 18 -13.54 -10.87 -1.32
C ALA A 18 -12.05 -10.74 -1.73
N PHE A 19 -11.46 -11.78 -2.31
CA PHE A 19 -10.07 -11.74 -2.78
C PHE A 19 -9.89 -10.74 -3.93
N THR A 20 -10.82 -10.75 -4.90
CA THR A 20 -10.77 -9.83 -6.05
C THR A 20 -10.87 -8.38 -5.61
N ALA A 21 -11.83 -8.07 -4.73
CA ALA A 21 -12.03 -6.71 -4.23
C ALA A 21 -10.87 -6.25 -3.34
N CYS A 22 -10.33 -7.12 -2.48
CA CYS A 22 -9.19 -6.76 -1.62
C CYS A 22 -7.96 -6.36 -2.45
N ARG A 23 -7.67 -7.12 -3.52
CA ARG A 23 -6.59 -6.80 -4.46
C ARG A 23 -6.85 -5.47 -5.16
N TRP A 24 -8.05 -5.29 -5.70
CA TRP A 24 -8.41 -4.08 -6.40
C TRP A 24 -8.29 -2.83 -5.51
N VAL A 25 -8.75 -2.91 -4.25
CA VAL A 25 -8.69 -1.78 -3.31
C VAL A 25 -7.25 -1.37 -3.02
N ILE A 26 -6.34 -2.30 -2.74
CA ILE A 26 -4.95 -1.93 -2.43
C ILE A 26 -4.25 -1.33 -3.66
N ASP A 27 -4.51 -1.85 -4.86
CA ASP A 27 -3.96 -1.31 -6.11
C ASP A 27 -4.47 0.14 -6.35
N GLU A 28 -5.77 0.38 -6.18
CA GLU A 28 -6.35 1.71 -6.36
C GLU A 28 -5.91 2.72 -5.29
N VAL A 29 -5.75 2.28 -4.05
CA VAL A 29 -5.21 3.12 -2.97
C VAL A 29 -3.79 3.58 -3.33
N LYS A 30 -2.93 2.66 -3.77
CA LYS A 30 -1.55 2.99 -4.18
C LYS A 30 -1.50 3.90 -5.41
N ARG A 31 -2.46 3.76 -6.33
CA ARG A 31 -2.52 4.57 -7.56
C ARG A 31 -3.07 5.98 -7.35
N ARG A 32 -4.04 6.14 -6.46
CA ARG A 32 -4.86 7.38 -6.40
C ARG A 32 -4.66 8.19 -5.14
N VAL A 33 -4.27 7.56 -4.04
CA VAL A 33 -4.16 8.27 -2.76
C VAL A 33 -2.76 8.87 -2.68
N PRO A 34 -2.64 10.19 -2.47
CA PRO A 34 -1.34 10.86 -2.37
C PRO A 34 -0.69 10.52 -1.02
N ILE A 35 -0.01 9.37 -0.96
CA ILE A 35 0.74 8.89 0.21
C ILE A 35 2.19 8.72 -0.19
N TRP A 36 3.10 9.35 0.54
CA TRP A 36 4.54 9.27 0.31
C TRP A 36 5.23 8.46 1.40
N LYS A 37 6.29 7.75 1.04
CA LYS A 37 7.15 7.03 1.98
C LYS A 37 8.50 7.76 2.05
N HIS A 38 8.84 8.22 3.25
CA HIS A 38 10.20 8.69 3.55
C HIS A 38 11.02 7.53 4.12
N GLU A 39 12.06 7.12 3.41
CA GLU A 39 12.94 6.03 3.80
C GLU A 39 14.16 6.59 4.51
N SER A 40 14.48 6.03 5.68
CA SER A 40 15.73 6.29 6.40
C SER A 40 16.62 5.04 6.31
N TYR A 41 17.88 5.23 5.93
CA TYR A 41 18.83 4.15 5.72
C TYR A 41 19.86 4.06 6.86
N ALA A 42 20.52 2.91 6.97
CA ALA A 42 21.45 2.62 8.06
C ALA A 42 22.74 3.47 8.03
N ASP A 43 23.09 4.02 6.87
CA ASP A 43 24.22 4.93 6.66
C ASP A 43 23.90 6.39 7.04
N GLY A 44 22.67 6.65 7.51
CA GLY A 44 22.20 7.98 7.90
C GLY A 44 21.60 8.80 6.75
N SER A 45 21.59 8.27 5.52
CA SER A 45 20.93 8.92 4.39
C SER A 45 19.40 8.73 4.43
N SER A 46 18.66 9.55 3.66
CA SER A 46 17.22 9.40 3.51
C SER A 46 16.72 9.83 2.13
N ALA A 47 15.58 9.27 1.71
CA ALA A 47 14.96 9.57 0.42
C ALA A 47 13.43 9.55 0.51
N TRP A 48 12.77 10.35 -0.32
CA TRP A 48 11.34 10.26 -0.57
C TRP A 48 11.08 9.37 -1.78
N VAL A 49 10.18 8.40 -1.62
CA VAL A 49 9.70 7.57 -2.73
C VAL A 49 8.55 8.29 -3.42
N ASP A 50 8.67 8.48 -4.74
CA ASP A 50 7.59 8.99 -5.57
C ASP A 50 6.51 7.90 -5.74
N PRO A 51 5.26 8.14 -5.30
CA PRO A 51 4.18 7.17 -5.39
C PRO A 51 3.69 6.91 -6.82
N THR A 52 4.15 7.70 -7.79
CA THR A 52 3.78 7.61 -9.20
C THR A 52 4.93 7.15 -10.11
N ALA A 53 6.12 6.93 -9.55
CA ALA A 53 7.21 6.33 -10.30
C ALA A 53 6.82 4.90 -10.76
N PRO A 54 7.13 4.52 -12.01
CA PRO A 54 6.74 3.24 -12.60
C PRO A 54 7.36 2.02 -11.90
#